data_AF-A0A6P9AU62-F1
#
_entry.id   AF-A0A6P9AU62-F1
#
_cell.length_a   1.000
_cell.length_b   1.000
_cell.length_c   1.000
_cell.angle_alpha   90.00
_cell.angle_beta   90.00
_cell.angle_gamma   90.00
#
_symmetry.space_group_name_H-M   'P 1'
#
loop_
_entity.id
_entity.type
_entity.pdbx_description
1 polymer ?
#
loop_
_entity_poly.entity_id
_entity_poly.type
_entity_poly.pdbx_seq_one_letter_code
_entity_poly.pdbx_strand_id
1 'polypeptide(L)'
;MDAPSDQVDDEKIRVSYYECNDKVPIAKAILHITCIEMSLDADINRLGMVTRGGKQKDQWTWEPDGKGAILLVNCDRDNPTANEEDNKDTKLTSKQDLQDMSRMILTTQGPNEVFANYQLTLHISKADCDKVGVFYAQEKAREHFREDQVDTYLPCPSPKRKSIILLRQIKSLTSSLVTNDNQPQVPLDLKGLMRDLDERMYLCFQETKK
;
A
#
# COMPACT_ATOMS: atom_id res chain seq x y z
N MET A 1 -12.26 -18.48 -4.66
CA MET A 1 -12.51 -18.11 -3.26
C MET A 1 -13.24 -16.79 -3.31
N ASP A 2 -14.40 -16.71 -2.68
CA ASP A 2 -15.31 -15.58 -2.82
C ASP A 2 -15.13 -14.54 -1.69
N ALA A 3 -14.26 -14.83 -0.72
CA ALA A 3 -13.92 -13.96 0.39
C ALA A 3 -12.46 -14.20 0.84
N PRO A 4 -11.81 -13.20 1.47
CA PRO A 4 -10.53 -13.38 2.17
C PRO A 4 -10.65 -14.39 3.33
N SER A 5 -9.52 -15.02 3.66
CA SER A 5 -9.42 -15.91 4.81
C SER A 5 -9.46 -15.13 6.13
N ASP A 6 -10.03 -15.72 7.17
CA ASP A 6 -10.00 -15.18 8.54
C ASP A 6 -8.72 -15.60 9.27
N GLN A 7 -8.18 -16.78 8.94
CA GLN A 7 -6.98 -17.35 9.54
C GLN A 7 -6.09 -17.98 8.47
N VAL A 8 -4.80 -18.12 8.78
CA VAL A 8 -3.88 -18.86 7.92
C VAL A 8 -4.33 -20.31 7.82
N ASP A 9 -4.35 -20.83 6.59
CA ASP A 9 -4.66 -22.21 6.23
C ASP A 9 -6.07 -22.69 6.65
N ASP A 10 -7.02 -21.76 6.74
CA ASP A 10 -8.43 -22.03 7.07
C ASP A 10 -9.15 -22.83 5.96
N GLU A 11 -8.75 -22.63 4.70
CA GLU A 11 -9.36 -23.25 3.54
C GLU A 11 -8.61 -24.50 3.08
N LYS A 12 -9.36 -25.57 2.75
CA LYS A 12 -8.79 -26.91 2.55
C LYS A 12 -9.42 -27.64 1.37
N ILE A 13 -8.59 -28.04 0.42
CA ILE A 13 -8.98 -28.93 -0.68
C ILE A 13 -8.41 -30.32 -0.40
N ARG A 14 -9.28 -31.34 -0.45
CA ARG A 14 -8.89 -32.74 -0.28
C ARG A 14 -9.00 -33.47 -1.61
N VAL A 15 -7.88 -34.03 -2.06
CA VAL A 15 -7.81 -34.87 -3.26
C VAL A 15 -7.65 -36.32 -2.80
N SER A 16 -8.56 -37.18 -3.23
CA SER A 16 -8.51 -38.62 -2.95
C SER A 16 -8.30 -39.36 -4.26
N TYR A 17 -7.29 -40.24 -4.29
CA TYR A 17 -6.93 -41.04 -5.46
C TYR A 17 -7.51 -42.44 -5.31
N TYR A 18 -8.09 -42.96 -6.38
CA TYR A 18 -8.74 -44.27 -6.41
C TYR A 18 -8.16 -45.11 -7.55
N GLU A 19 -8.04 -46.41 -7.31
CA GLU A 19 -7.77 -47.40 -8.36
C GLU A 19 -9.09 -47.88 -8.98
N CYS A 20 -9.03 -48.55 -10.14
CA CYS A 20 -10.22 -48.93 -10.89
C CYS A 20 -11.16 -49.81 -10.04
N ASN A 21 -12.42 -49.38 -9.91
CA ASN A 21 -13.51 -50.03 -9.19
C ASN A 21 -13.41 -50.10 -7.65
N ASP A 22 -12.44 -49.42 -7.03
CA ASP A 22 -12.34 -49.37 -5.58
C ASP A 22 -13.07 -48.19 -4.95
N LYS A 23 -13.76 -48.45 -3.84
CA LYS A 23 -14.45 -47.42 -3.03
C LYS A 23 -13.55 -46.79 -1.97
N VAL A 24 -12.38 -47.38 -1.72
CA VAL A 24 -11.40 -46.91 -0.74
C VAL A 24 -10.29 -46.16 -1.45
N PRO A 25 -9.96 -44.93 -1.03
CA PRO A 25 -8.89 -44.17 -1.67
C PRO A 25 -7.52 -44.79 -1.33
N ILE A 26 -6.70 -45.00 -2.36
CA ILE A 26 -5.33 -45.53 -2.25
C ILE A 26 -4.33 -44.46 -1.78
N ALA A 27 -4.65 -43.18 -1.99
CA ALA A 27 -3.86 -42.06 -1.50
C ALA A 27 -4.74 -40.83 -1.26
N LYS A 28 -4.25 -39.92 -0.40
CA LYS A 28 -4.89 -38.64 -0.12
C LYS A 28 -3.85 -37.52 -0.14
N ALA A 29 -4.22 -36.39 -0.73
CA ALA A 29 -3.48 -35.15 -0.63
C ALA A 29 -4.40 -34.05 -0.07
N ILE A 30 -3.85 -33.17 0.77
CA ILE A 30 -4.55 -32.03 1.33
C ILE A 30 -3.79 -30.77 0.94
N LEU A 31 -4.47 -29.84 0.29
CA LEU A 31 -3.96 -28.51 -0.01
C LEU A 31 -4.60 -27.53 0.98
N HIS A 32 -3.77 -26.85 1.74
CA HIS A 32 -4.17 -25.72 2.59
C HIS A 32 -4.02 -24.42 1.78
N ILE A 33 -5.02 -23.55 1.87
CA ILE A 33 -5.09 -22.30 1.13
C ILE A 33 -5.36 -21.18 2.13
N THR A 34 -4.66 -20.07 1.95
CA THR A 34 -4.96 -18.80 2.62
C THR A 34 -5.31 -17.79 1.53
N CYS A 35 -6.51 -17.24 1.56
CA CYS A 35 -6.97 -16.23 0.62
C CYS A 35 -6.70 -14.83 1.17
N ILE A 36 -6.08 -13.99 0.34
CA ILE A 36 -5.89 -12.56 0.62
C ILE A 36 -6.48 -11.76 -0.53
N GLU A 37 -7.18 -10.68 -0.20
CA GLU A 37 -7.59 -9.69 -1.17
C GLU A 37 -6.62 -8.51 -1.12
N MET A 38 -6.19 -8.04 -2.29
CA MET A 38 -5.32 -6.89 -2.42
C MET A 38 -5.74 -6.05 -3.62
N SER A 39 -5.83 -4.75 -3.42
CA SER A 39 -6.28 -3.81 -4.43
C SER A 39 -5.49 -2.51 -4.32
N LEU A 40 -4.82 -2.11 -5.42
CA LEU A 40 -4.30 -0.75 -5.58
C LEU A 40 -5.31 0.05 -6.40
N ASP A 41 -5.82 1.13 -5.82
CA ASP A 41 -6.91 1.95 -6.35
C ASP A 41 -6.46 3.39 -6.59
N ALA A 42 -6.99 4.00 -7.64
CA ALA A 42 -6.80 5.41 -8.01
C ALA A 42 -8.12 6.01 -8.51
N ASP A 43 -8.18 7.33 -8.72
CA ASP A 43 -9.37 7.99 -9.27
C ASP A 43 -9.48 7.79 -10.79
N ILE A 44 -9.89 6.58 -11.20
CA ILE A 44 -10.03 6.21 -12.61
C ILE A 44 -11.25 6.83 -13.30
N ASN A 45 -12.18 7.40 -12.51
CA ASN A 45 -13.42 8.00 -13.00
C ASN A 45 -13.34 9.53 -13.07
N ARG A 46 -12.24 10.14 -12.61
CA ARG A 46 -11.96 11.58 -12.66
C ARG A 46 -13.01 12.38 -11.87
N LEU A 47 -13.41 11.87 -10.70
CA LEU A 47 -14.42 12.47 -9.82
C LEU A 47 -13.81 13.22 -8.63
N GLY A 48 -12.48 13.30 -8.54
CA GLY A 48 -11.74 13.84 -7.40
C GLY A 48 -11.65 12.86 -6.21
N MET A 49 -12.14 11.63 -6.35
CA MET A 49 -12.18 10.64 -5.29
C MET A 49 -11.79 9.25 -5.77
N VAL A 50 -11.00 8.54 -4.97
CA VAL A 50 -10.57 7.17 -5.28
C VAL A 50 -11.72 6.22 -4.96
N THR A 51 -12.20 5.49 -5.97
CA THR A 51 -13.19 4.42 -5.79
C THR A 51 -12.45 3.10 -5.58
N ARG A 52 -12.74 2.41 -4.47
CA ARG A 52 -12.10 1.13 -4.13
C ARG A 52 -12.67 -0.03 -4.94
N GLY A 53 -11.84 -1.03 -5.24
CA GLY A 53 -12.26 -2.24 -5.93
C GLY A 53 -12.74 -1.99 -7.37
N GLY A 54 -12.29 -0.88 -7.98
CA GLY A 54 -12.64 -0.56 -9.36
C GLY A 54 -12.20 -1.64 -10.35
N LYS A 55 -12.90 -1.79 -11.47
CA LYS A 55 -12.46 -2.64 -12.59
C LYS A 55 -11.72 -1.78 -13.63
N GLN A 56 -10.90 -2.40 -14.49
CA GLN A 56 -10.22 -1.73 -15.62
C GLN A 56 -9.28 -0.58 -15.21
N LYS A 57 -8.64 -0.69 -14.05
CA LYS A 57 -7.73 0.35 -13.53
C LYS A 57 -6.43 0.49 -14.33
N ASP A 58 -6.15 -0.49 -15.19
CA ASP A 58 -5.00 -0.60 -16.08
C ASP A 58 -5.24 0.05 -17.45
N GLN A 59 -6.47 0.52 -17.71
CA GLN A 59 -6.83 1.15 -18.97
C GLN A 59 -6.79 2.66 -18.86
N TRP A 60 -6.33 3.30 -19.93
CA TRP A 60 -6.40 4.74 -20.11
C TRP A 60 -7.04 5.05 -21.46
N THR A 61 -8.25 5.60 -21.43
CA THR A 61 -9.04 5.89 -22.62
C THR A 61 -9.49 7.35 -22.65
N TRP A 62 -9.48 7.89 -23.86
CA TRP A 62 -10.10 9.18 -24.19
C TRP A 62 -11.63 9.03 -24.23
N GLU A 63 -12.34 10.12 -24.57
CA GLU A 63 -13.81 10.27 -24.59
C GLU A 63 -14.45 10.65 -23.24
N PRO A 64 -15.68 11.21 -23.24
CA PRO A 64 -16.40 11.59 -22.02
C PRO A 64 -16.57 10.44 -21.02
N ASP A 65 -16.76 9.22 -21.52
CA ASP A 65 -16.87 7.99 -20.72
C ASP A 65 -15.52 7.29 -20.52
N GLY A 66 -14.43 7.92 -20.94
CA GLY A 66 -13.07 7.41 -20.83
C GLY A 66 -12.67 7.15 -19.39
N LYS A 67 -11.80 6.16 -19.20
CA LYS A 67 -11.28 5.74 -17.89
C LYS A 67 -9.79 6.02 -17.78
N GLY A 68 -9.32 6.04 -16.54
CA GLY A 68 -7.90 6.16 -16.23
C GLY A 68 -7.63 7.37 -15.36
N ALA A 69 -6.79 7.14 -14.35
CA ALA A 69 -6.36 8.19 -13.45
C ALA A 69 -5.53 9.25 -14.19
N ILE A 70 -5.61 10.48 -13.69
CA ILE A 70 -4.84 11.61 -14.21
C ILE A 70 -3.74 11.92 -13.19
N LEU A 71 -2.60 12.35 -13.70
CA LEU A 71 -1.44 12.75 -12.91
C LEU A 71 -0.95 14.12 -13.38
N LEU A 72 -0.70 15.02 -12.44
CA LEU A 72 -0.15 16.35 -12.72
C LEU A 72 1.38 16.35 -12.60
N VAL A 73 2.01 17.25 -13.36
CA VAL A 73 3.42 17.60 -13.16
C VAL A 73 3.48 18.67 -12.08
N ASN A 74 4.16 18.37 -10.98
CA ASN A 74 4.22 19.21 -9.78
C ASN A 74 5.24 20.36 -9.93
N CYS A 75 5.08 21.19 -10.96
CA CYS A 75 6.09 22.15 -11.41
C CYS A 75 5.90 23.56 -10.86
N ASP A 76 5.03 23.73 -9.87
CA ASP A 76 4.92 24.94 -9.11
C ASP A 76 5.85 24.90 -7.88
N ARG A 77 5.63 25.82 -6.95
CA ARG A 77 6.48 25.98 -5.78
C ARG A 77 5.63 26.49 -4.63
N ASP A 78 5.06 25.54 -3.90
CA ASP A 78 4.20 25.83 -2.76
C ASP A 78 4.96 26.35 -1.56
N ASN A 79 6.20 25.90 -1.39
CA ASN A 79 7.05 26.36 -0.31
C ASN A 79 7.81 27.64 -0.74
N PRO A 80 7.48 28.83 -0.20
CA PRO A 80 8.12 30.08 -0.61
C PRO A 80 9.61 30.13 -0.22
N THR A 81 10.05 29.27 0.71
CA THR A 81 11.46 29.15 1.11
C THR A 81 12.25 28.16 0.27
N ALA A 82 11.59 27.39 -0.60
CA ALA A 82 12.26 26.46 -1.51
C ALA A 82 12.97 27.22 -2.64
N ASN A 83 14.14 26.69 -3.02
CA ASN A 83 14.95 27.25 -4.09
C ASN A 83 14.54 26.77 -5.49
N GLU A 84 13.84 25.65 -5.57
CA GLU A 84 13.43 24.97 -6.80
C GLU A 84 11.94 24.58 -6.69
N GLU A 85 11.37 24.15 -7.81
CA GLU A 85 10.02 23.62 -7.97
C GLU A 85 9.86 22.25 -7.27
N ASP A 86 8.65 21.93 -6.84
CA ASP A 86 8.40 20.76 -5.97
C ASP A 86 8.68 19.42 -6.68
N ASN A 87 8.60 19.35 -8.01
CA ASN A 87 8.98 18.18 -8.80
C ASN A 87 10.50 17.94 -8.92
N LYS A 88 11.36 18.86 -8.48
CA LYS A 88 12.83 18.74 -8.62
C LYS A 88 13.52 18.13 -7.41
N ASP A 89 12.79 17.92 -6.32
CA ASP A 89 13.31 17.23 -5.15
C ASP A 89 12.50 15.96 -4.79
N THR A 90 12.85 15.34 -3.67
CA THR A 90 12.19 14.11 -3.19
C THR A 90 11.57 14.32 -1.82
N LYS A 91 11.14 15.54 -1.52
CA LYS A 91 10.64 15.95 -0.21
C LYS A 91 9.26 16.57 -0.40
N LEU A 92 8.31 16.07 0.36
CA LEU A 92 7.08 16.81 0.56
C LEU A 92 7.34 17.90 1.61
N THR A 93 7.21 19.16 1.24
CA THR A 93 7.58 20.28 2.14
C THR A 93 6.39 21.06 2.70
N SER A 94 5.20 20.87 2.12
CA SER A 94 3.98 21.56 2.55
C SER A 94 2.74 20.65 2.43
N LYS A 95 1.61 21.10 2.99
CA LYS A 95 0.31 20.42 2.79
C LYS A 95 -0.34 20.82 1.46
N GLN A 96 0.03 21.97 0.92
CA GLN A 96 -0.41 22.46 -0.37
C GLN A 96 0.12 21.55 -1.48
N ASP A 97 1.38 21.13 -1.35
CA ASP A 97 2.07 20.23 -2.28
C ASP A 97 1.36 18.87 -2.43
N LEU A 98 0.65 18.40 -1.39
CA LEU A 98 -0.19 17.20 -1.48
C LEU A 98 -1.44 17.36 -2.35
N GLN A 99 -1.93 18.59 -2.53
CA GLN A 99 -3.12 18.88 -3.31
C GLN A 99 -2.86 18.76 -4.81
N ASP A 100 -1.61 18.94 -5.23
CA ASP A 100 -1.16 18.76 -6.61
C ASP A 100 -0.88 17.29 -6.96
N MET A 101 -0.80 16.41 -5.95
CA MET A 101 -0.57 14.98 -6.13
C MET A 101 -1.87 14.20 -6.33
N SER A 102 -1.78 13.14 -7.14
CA SER A 102 -2.87 12.18 -7.33
C SER A 102 -2.83 11.09 -6.27
N ARG A 103 -3.95 10.88 -5.58
CA ARG A 103 -4.06 9.87 -4.52
C ARG A 103 -4.16 8.44 -5.08
N MET A 104 -3.44 7.52 -4.45
CA MET A 104 -3.56 6.07 -4.59
C MET A 104 -3.87 5.43 -3.22
N ILE A 105 -4.67 4.36 -3.21
CA ILE A 105 -5.02 3.63 -1.98
C ILE A 105 -4.68 2.17 -2.19
N LEU A 106 -3.85 1.61 -1.32
CA LEU A 106 -3.66 0.17 -1.23
C LEU A 106 -4.57 -0.36 -0.13
N THR A 107 -5.49 -1.25 -0.51
CA THR A 107 -6.36 -2.00 0.39
C THR A 107 -5.87 -3.45 0.44
N THR A 108 -5.73 -4.02 1.62
CA THR A 108 -5.44 -5.45 1.80
C THR A 108 -6.37 -6.05 2.86
N GLN A 109 -6.94 -7.21 2.58
CA GLN A 109 -7.78 -7.97 3.52
C GLN A 109 -7.31 -9.43 3.61
N GLY A 110 -7.31 -9.97 4.81
CA GLY A 110 -6.88 -11.33 5.12
C GLY A 110 -6.07 -11.40 6.42
N PRO A 111 -5.51 -12.58 6.75
CA PRO A 111 -4.79 -12.77 8.00
C PRO A 111 -3.40 -12.13 7.94
N ASN A 112 -3.08 -11.30 8.94
CA ASN A 112 -1.82 -10.55 9.01
C ASN A 112 -0.59 -11.45 9.09
N GLU A 113 -0.75 -12.66 9.61
CA GLU A 113 0.29 -13.66 9.76
C GLU A 113 0.91 -14.05 8.41
N VAL A 114 0.17 -13.90 7.30
CA VAL A 114 0.72 -14.08 5.94
C VAL A 114 1.91 -13.16 5.71
N PHE A 115 1.81 -11.91 6.18
CA PHE A 115 2.85 -10.91 5.99
C PHE A 115 4.06 -11.09 6.93
N ALA A 116 4.04 -12.11 7.79
CA ALA A 116 5.25 -12.53 8.51
C ALA A 116 6.28 -13.14 7.55
N ASN A 117 5.81 -13.90 6.56
CA ASN A 117 6.63 -14.69 5.63
C ASN A 117 6.60 -14.16 4.19
N TYR A 118 5.53 -13.46 3.81
CA TYR A 118 5.36 -12.89 2.47
C TYR A 118 5.46 -11.36 2.51
N GLN A 119 6.06 -10.76 1.47
CA GLN A 119 6.28 -9.31 1.39
C GLN A 119 5.53 -8.70 0.22
N LEU A 120 4.86 -7.57 0.47
CA LEU A 120 4.23 -6.75 -0.55
C LEU A 120 5.17 -5.62 -0.95
N THR A 121 5.37 -5.48 -2.26
CA THR A 121 6.34 -4.55 -2.83
C THR A 121 5.69 -3.60 -3.85
N LEU A 122 5.74 -2.31 -3.52
CA LEU A 122 5.63 -1.14 -4.39
C LEU A 122 6.69 -1.12 -5.49
N HIS A 123 6.40 -1.27 -6.78
CA HIS A 123 7.42 -1.17 -7.84
C HIS A 123 7.02 -0.23 -8.98
N ILE A 124 7.99 0.54 -9.49
CA ILE A 124 7.87 1.36 -10.70
C ILE A 124 8.93 0.91 -11.70
N SER A 125 8.57 0.89 -12.98
CA SER A 125 9.45 0.45 -14.05
C SER A 125 10.74 1.29 -14.11
N LYS A 126 11.84 0.70 -14.61
CA LYS A 126 13.08 1.46 -14.86
C LYS A 126 12.87 2.60 -15.85
N ALA A 127 11.91 2.47 -16.76
CA ALA A 127 11.62 3.49 -17.77
C ALA A 127 10.85 4.69 -17.20
N ASP A 128 10.26 4.55 -16.01
CA ASP A 128 9.40 5.57 -15.39
C ASP A 128 9.89 6.03 -14.02
N CYS A 129 10.91 5.38 -13.43
CA CYS A 129 11.43 5.72 -12.12
C CYS A 129 12.06 7.12 -12.03
N ASP A 130 12.31 7.75 -13.16
CA ASP A 130 12.83 9.11 -13.33
C ASP A 130 11.73 10.13 -13.68
N LYS A 131 10.49 9.66 -13.91
CA LYS A 131 9.33 10.46 -14.29
C LYS A 131 8.33 10.64 -13.16
N VAL A 132 8.25 9.72 -12.21
CA VAL A 132 7.22 9.74 -11.17
C VAL A 132 7.80 9.58 -9.77
N GLY A 133 7.17 10.26 -8.81
CA GLY A 133 7.43 10.13 -7.38
C GLY A 133 6.18 9.65 -6.66
N VAL A 134 6.35 8.70 -5.74
CA VAL A 134 5.32 8.25 -4.79
C VAL A 134 5.73 8.69 -3.39
N PHE A 135 4.78 9.26 -2.67
CA PHE A 135 4.91 9.66 -1.29
C PHE A 135 3.90 8.87 -0.45
N TYR A 136 4.33 8.43 0.72
CA TYR A 136 3.51 7.68 1.66
C TYR A 136 3.35 8.47 2.96
N ALA A 137 2.11 8.68 3.41
CA ALA A 137 1.84 9.35 4.68
C ALA A 137 2.07 8.36 5.84
N GLN A 138 3.12 8.56 6.63
CA GLN A 138 3.26 7.83 7.90
C GLN A 138 2.37 8.47 8.96
N GLU A 139 1.37 7.74 9.47
CA GLU A 139 0.69 8.13 10.71
C GLU A 139 1.71 8.11 11.86
N LYS A 140 2.16 9.27 12.34
CA LYS A 140 2.75 9.33 13.68
C LYS A 140 1.61 9.15 14.69
N ALA A 141 1.82 8.26 15.65
CA ALA A 141 0.88 7.94 16.73
C ALA A 141 0.14 9.18 17.22
N ARG A 142 -1.19 9.07 17.29
CA ARG A 142 -2.20 10.09 17.58
C ARG A 142 -2.10 10.76 18.96
N GLU A 143 -0.93 11.16 19.44
CA GLU A 143 -0.81 11.73 20.78
C GLU A 143 -0.55 13.23 20.83
N HIS A 144 -0.10 13.90 19.76
CA HIS A 144 -0.01 15.37 19.76
C HIS A 144 -0.29 15.93 18.36
N PHE A 145 -1.57 16.07 18.00
CA PHE A 145 -1.98 16.86 16.86
C PHE A 145 -1.54 18.31 17.06
N ARG A 146 -0.47 18.72 16.36
CA ARG A 146 -0.30 20.11 15.94
C ARG A 146 -0.60 20.17 14.46
N GLU A 147 -1.44 21.12 14.09
CA GLU A 147 -1.94 21.35 12.74
C GLU A 147 -0.82 21.67 11.72
N ASP A 148 0.42 21.87 12.21
CA ASP A 148 1.60 22.34 11.48
C ASP A 148 2.66 21.26 11.18
N GLN A 149 2.46 20.00 11.56
CA GLN A 149 3.44 18.94 11.25
C GLN A 149 3.01 18.13 10.03
N VAL A 150 3.77 18.28 8.95
CA VAL A 150 3.72 17.43 7.76
C VAL A 150 4.14 16.01 8.19
N ASP A 151 3.30 15.02 7.90
CA ASP A 151 3.59 13.61 8.14
C ASP A 151 4.94 13.22 7.53
N THR A 152 5.62 12.21 8.06
CA THR A 152 6.92 11.82 7.51
C THR A 152 6.71 11.06 6.19
N TYR A 153 6.82 11.78 5.07
CA TYR A 153 6.73 11.18 3.75
C TYR A 153 8.08 10.62 3.32
N LEU A 154 8.12 9.32 3.02
CA LEU A 154 9.31 8.71 2.43
C LEU A 154 9.19 8.75 0.90
N PRO A 155 10.19 9.30 0.19
CA PRO A 155 10.23 9.22 -1.25
C PRO A 155 10.34 7.76 -1.68
N CYS A 156 9.42 7.36 -2.54
CA CYS A 156 9.16 6.01 -2.96
C CYS A 156 8.80 6.00 -4.44
N PRO A 157 9.15 4.96 -5.20
CA PRO A 157 10.43 4.87 -5.92
C PRO A 157 11.01 6.21 -6.45
N SER A 158 12.34 6.30 -6.47
CA SER A 158 13.12 7.39 -7.10
C SER A 158 14.13 6.79 -8.09
N PRO A 159 14.89 7.58 -8.88
CA PRO A 159 15.91 7.04 -9.79
C PRO A 159 16.92 6.09 -9.10
N LYS A 160 17.11 6.25 -7.78
CA LYS A 160 18.02 5.43 -6.96
C LYS A 160 17.34 4.29 -6.20
N ARG A 161 16.00 4.28 -6.05
CA ARG A 161 15.24 3.23 -5.35
C ARG A 161 14.04 2.82 -6.20
N LYS A 162 14.08 1.63 -6.78
CA LYS A 162 13.10 1.16 -7.79
C LYS A 162 11.90 0.43 -7.18
N SER A 163 12.03 0.04 -5.92
CA SER A 163 11.04 -0.76 -5.21
C SER A 163 11.03 -0.38 -3.74
N ILE A 164 9.85 -0.37 -3.13
CA ILE A 164 9.68 -0.23 -1.69
C ILE A 164 8.85 -1.38 -1.16
N ILE A 165 9.37 -2.01 -0.10
CA ILE A 165 8.64 -3.01 0.67
C ILE A 165 7.68 -2.24 1.57
N LEU A 166 6.38 -2.30 1.27
CA LEU A 166 5.36 -1.55 2.01
C LEU A 166 5.20 -2.10 3.44
N LEU A 167 5.31 -3.42 3.61
CA LEU A 167 5.01 -4.09 4.88
C LEU A 167 6.17 -4.15 5.88
N ARG A 168 7.42 -3.85 5.48
CA ARG A 168 8.54 -3.80 6.43
C ARG A 168 8.46 -2.58 7.35
N GLN A 169 7.73 -1.53 6.97
CA GLN A 169 7.61 -0.32 7.78
C GLN A 169 6.67 -0.49 8.97
N ILE A 170 5.64 -1.33 8.86
CA ILE A 170 4.70 -1.62 9.95
C ILE A 170 5.40 -2.35 11.11
N LYS A 171 6.33 -3.29 10.80
CA LYS A 171 7.18 -3.94 11.83
C LYS A 171 8.14 -2.97 12.54
N SER A 172 8.50 -1.85 11.93
CA SER A 172 9.37 -0.86 12.59
C SER A 172 8.62 -0.11 13.70
N LEU A 173 7.30 0.07 13.56
CA LEU A 173 6.46 0.77 14.55
C LEU A 173 6.20 -0.08 15.81
N THR A 174 6.28 -1.41 15.73
CA THR A 174 6.14 -2.28 16.91
C THR A 174 7.44 -2.42 17.71
N SER A 175 8.61 -2.06 17.16
CA SER A 175 9.88 -2.12 17.89
C SER A 175 10.22 -0.85 18.69
N SER A 176 9.50 0.26 18.47
CA SER A 176 9.82 1.57 19.06
C SER A 176 9.16 1.84 20.43
N LEU A 177 8.31 0.92 20.92
CA LEU A 177 7.71 0.99 22.26
C LEU A 177 8.40 0.03 23.23
N VAL A 178 9.72 0.20 23.38
CA VAL A 178 10.45 -0.32 24.54
C VAL A 178 11.29 0.81 25.08
N THR A 179 10.84 1.41 26.19
CA THR A 179 11.62 1.64 27.43
C THR A 179 10.76 2.46 28.39
N ASN A 180 10.26 1.81 29.44
CA ASN A 180 10.57 2.20 30.81
C ASN A 180 10.07 1.11 31.76
N ASP A 181 11.00 0.60 32.55
CA ASP A 181 10.80 -0.43 33.56
C ASP A 181 9.79 0.01 34.63
N ASN A 182 9.03 -0.99 35.13
CA ASN A 182 8.18 -0.98 36.34
C ASN A 182 6.68 -0.63 36.22
N GLN A 183 5.98 -1.13 35.21
CA GLN A 183 4.53 -1.39 35.33
C GLN A 183 4.19 -2.79 34.78
N PRO A 184 3.31 -3.57 35.45
CA PRO A 184 2.83 -4.84 34.90
C PRO A 184 2.08 -4.56 33.60
N GLN A 185 2.64 -5.06 32.49
CA GLN A 185 2.05 -4.91 31.17
C GLN A 185 0.75 -5.70 31.11
N VAL A 186 -0.37 -4.97 30.98
CA VAL A 186 -1.58 -5.55 30.38
C VAL A 186 -1.21 -5.77 28.90
N PRO A 187 -1.30 -6.99 28.36
CA PRO A 187 -1.07 -7.21 26.94
C PRO A 187 -2.07 -6.36 26.18
N LEU A 188 -1.58 -5.35 25.45
CA LEU A 188 -2.42 -4.63 24.50
C LEU A 188 -2.79 -5.66 23.43
N ASP A 189 -4.06 -6.06 23.40
CA ASP A 189 -4.59 -7.00 22.42
C ASP A 189 -4.62 -6.33 21.04
N LEU A 190 -3.46 -6.31 20.39
CA LEU A 190 -3.25 -5.77 19.05
C LEU A 190 -3.90 -6.63 17.96
N LYS A 191 -4.56 -7.76 18.32
CA LYS A 191 -5.29 -8.60 17.37
C LYS A 191 -6.47 -7.89 16.70
N GLY A 192 -6.94 -6.79 17.27
CA GLY A 192 -8.06 -6.00 16.75
C GLY A 192 -7.68 -4.86 15.78
N LEU A 193 -6.40 -4.47 15.67
CA LEU A 193 -6.03 -3.21 14.99
C LEU A 193 -5.69 -3.36 13.50
N MET A 194 -5.63 -4.57 12.96
CA MET A 194 -5.01 -4.83 11.65
C MET A 194 -5.91 -5.64 10.70
N ARG A 195 -7.24 -5.52 10.77
CA ARG A 195 -8.10 -6.24 9.80
C ARG A 195 -8.23 -5.56 8.45
N ASP A 196 -7.97 -4.25 8.37
CA ASP A 196 -8.02 -3.47 7.14
C ASP A 196 -6.85 -2.48 7.13
N LEU A 197 -5.79 -2.77 6.36
CA LEU A 197 -4.75 -1.78 6.09
C LEU A 197 -5.21 -0.92 4.92
N ASP A 198 -5.56 0.33 5.23
CA ASP A 198 -5.87 1.38 4.26
C ASP A 198 -4.66 2.30 4.12
N GLU A 199 -3.70 1.91 3.29
CA GLU A 199 -2.49 2.69 3.10
C GLU A 199 -2.72 3.79 2.05
N ARG A 200 -2.60 5.05 2.46
CA ARG A 200 -2.75 6.22 1.58
C ARG A 200 -1.39 6.61 0.99
N MET A 201 -1.31 6.55 -0.32
CA MET A 201 -0.16 6.98 -1.11
C MET A 201 -0.54 8.13 -2.02
N TYR A 202 0.44 8.95 -2.38
CA TYR A 202 0.30 10.12 -3.24
C TYR A 202 1.31 10.00 -4.37
N LEU A 203 0.91 10.26 -5.61
CA LEU A 203 1.72 10.15 -6.81
C LEU A 203 1.81 11.51 -7.49
N CYS A 204 2.97 11.91 -7.97
CA CYS A 204 3.14 13.04 -8.88
C CYS A 204 4.19 12.74 -9.95
N PHE A 205 4.21 13.49 -11.06
CA PHE A 205 5.38 13.46 -11.94
C PHE A 205 6.54 14.24 -11.29
N GLN A 206 7.73 13.66 -11.35
CA GLN A 206 9.00 14.26 -10.92
C GLN A 206 9.88 14.57 -12.13
N GLU A 207 10.57 15.71 -12.09
CA GLU A 207 11.63 16.02 -13.05
C GLU A 207 12.97 15.66 -12.40
N THR A 208 13.62 14.64 -12.93
CA THR A 208 14.94 14.25 -12.44
C THR A 208 16.01 14.81 -13.37
N LYS A 209 16.95 15.59 -12.80
CA LYS A 209 18.12 16.07 -13.54
C LYS A 209 18.94 14.86 -14.01
N LYS A 210 19.11 14.74 -15.33
CA LYS A 210 19.99 13.74 -15.98
C LYS A 210 21.46 13.96 -15.62
#